data_AF-A0A6S6PLL2-F1
#
_entry.id   AF-A0A6S6PLL2-F1
#
_cell.length_a   1.000
_cell.length_b   1.000
_cell.length_c   1.000
_cell.angle_alpha   90.00
_cell.angle_beta   90.00
_cell.angle_gamma   90.00
#
_symmetry.space_group_name_H-M   'P 1'
#
loop_
_entity.id
_entity.type
_entity.pdbx_description
1 polymer ?
#
loop_
_entity_poly.entity_id
_entity_poly.type
_entity_poly.pdbx_seq_one_letter_code
_entity_poly.pdbx_strand_id
1 'polypeptide(L)' 'MRDQWIVQAPERAFLADPIAAEILKRVDGATSLQTIIDTLAADFAAPREVIAGDVLTMVTSLAERQVLIWKA' A
#
# COMPACT_ATOMS: atom_id res chain seq x y z
N MET A 1 3.98 -39.83 -19.71
CA MET A 1 3.70 -38.42 -19.34
C MET A 1 3.69 -38.37 -17.82
N ARG A 2 4.33 -37.38 -17.19
CA ARG A 2 4.39 -37.28 -15.72
C ARG A 2 3.29 -36.33 -15.27
N ASP A 3 2.28 -36.85 -14.57
CA ASP A 3 1.27 -36.05 -13.89
C ASP A 3 1.95 -35.22 -12.81
N GLN A 4 2.14 -33.94 -13.08
CA GLN A 4 2.69 -32.98 -12.13
C GLN A 4 1.56 -32.23 -11.46
N TRP A 5 1.55 -32.28 -10.13
CA TRP A 5 0.65 -31.48 -9.31
C TRP A 5 1.32 -30.14 -9.05
N ILE A 6 0.74 -29.07 -9.60
CA ILE A 6 1.18 -27.69 -9.33
C ILE A 6 0.29 -27.14 -8.22
N VAL A 7 0.90 -26.86 -7.07
CA VAL A 7 0.26 -26.09 -5.99
C VAL A 7 0.70 -24.64 -6.13
N GLN A 8 -0.23 -23.77 -6.51
CA GLN A 8 0.01 -22.33 -6.53
C GLN A 8 -0.46 -21.70 -5.22
N ALA A 9 0.50 -21.22 -4.43
CA ALA A 9 0.27 -20.29 -3.33
C ALA A 9 0.05 -18.87 -3.89
N PRO A 10 -0.60 -17.94 -3.17
CA PRO A 10 -0.81 -16.58 -3.65
C PRO A 10 0.53 -15.97 -4.07
N GLU A 11 0.62 -15.56 -5.33
CA GLU A 11 1.89 -15.19 -5.99
C GLU A 11 2.64 -14.03 -5.29
N ARG A 12 1.99 -13.34 -4.35
CA ARG A 12 2.58 -12.38 -3.40
C ARG A 12 1.61 -12.08 -2.26
N ALA A 13 1.89 -12.56 -1.05
CA ALA A 13 1.24 -12.05 0.15
C ALA A 13 2.05 -10.86 0.71
N PHE A 14 1.43 -9.68 0.83
CA PHE A 14 2.03 -8.53 1.51
C PHE A 14 1.43 -8.43 2.90
N LEU A 15 2.23 -8.66 3.93
CA LEU A 15 1.84 -8.37 5.30
C LEU A 15 1.97 -6.87 5.50
N ALA A 16 0.84 -6.17 5.34
CA ALA A 16 0.75 -4.78 5.73
C ALA A 16 0.81 -4.69 7.26
N ASP A 17 1.70 -3.85 7.79
CA ASP A 17 1.62 -3.44 9.18
C ASP A 17 0.30 -2.66 9.42
N PRO A 18 -0.09 -2.39 10.68
CA PRO A 18 -1.35 -1.71 10.96
C PRO A 18 -1.47 -0.32 10.29
N ILE A 19 -0.36 0.40 10.10
CA ILE A 19 -0.34 1.71 9.45
C ILE A 19 -0.55 1.54 7.94
N ALA A 20 0.19 0.62 7.33
CA ALA A 20 0.06 0.24 5.94
C ALA A 20 -1.35 -0.26 5.61
N ALA A 21 -1.96 -1.06 6.49
CA ALA A 21 -3.33 -1.52 6.33
C ALA A 21 -4.33 -0.35 6.38
N GLU A 22 -4.10 0.63 7.26
CA GLU A 22 -4.94 1.81 7.42
C GLU A 22 -4.82 2.78 6.24
N ILE A 23 -3.62 2.89 5.65
CA ILE A 23 -3.40 3.57 4.37
C ILE A 23 -4.15 2.82 3.25
N LEU A 24 -3.95 1.51 3.12
CA LEU A 24 -4.55 0.70 2.05
C LEU A 24 -6.09 0.72 2.08
N LYS A 25 -6.73 0.77 3.25
CA LYS A 25 -8.18 0.94 3.38
C LYS A 25 -8.69 2.27 2.81
N ARG A 26 -7.86 3.32 2.81
CA ARG A 26 -8.19 4.66 2.29
C ARG A 26 -7.84 4.83 0.81
N VAL A 27 -7.04 3.94 0.23
CA VAL A 27 -6.74 3.94 -1.21
C VAL A 27 -7.93 3.32 -1.95
N ASP A 28 -8.95 4.14 -2.20
CA ASP A 28 -10.17 3.79 -2.94
C ASP A 28 -10.09 4.15 -4.44
N GLY A 29 -8.97 4.73 -4.89
CA GLY A 29 -8.76 5.20 -6.26
C GLY A 29 -9.42 6.54 -6.59
N ALA A 30 -10.12 7.16 -5.64
CA ALA A 30 -10.76 8.48 -5.78
C ALA A 30 -10.11 9.53 -4.87
N THR A 31 -9.64 9.12 -3.70
CA THR A 31 -9.00 9.98 -2.72
C THR A 31 -7.55 10.25 -3.11
N SER A 32 -7.17 11.52 -3.14
CA SER A 32 -5.79 11.91 -3.47
C SER A 32 -4.82 11.47 -2.37
N LEU A 33 -3.59 11.12 -2.76
CA LEU A 33 -2.56 10.74 -1.79
C LEU A 33 -2.29 11.85 -0.77
N GLN A 34 -2.39 13.12 -1.18
CA GLN A 34 -2.22 14.27 -0.28
C GLN A 34 -3.27 14.28 0.83
N THR A 35 -4.53 14.02 0.48
CA THR A 35 -5.65 13.92 1.44
C THR A 35 -5.45 12.76 2.41
N ILE A 36 -4.95 11.62 1.92
CA ILE A 36 -4.63 10.46 2.77
C ILE A 36 -3.53 10.83 3.77
N ILE A 37 -2.45 11.47 3.30
CA ILE A 37 -1.35 11.92 4.16
C ILE A 37 -1.84 12.95 5.20
N ASP A 38 -2.67 13.91 4.82
CA ASP A 38 -3.23 14.92 5.74
C ASP A 38 -4.10 14.27 6.82
N THR A 39 -4.94 13.31 6.43
CA THR A 39 -5.82 12.57 7.35
C THR A 39 -5.00 11.76 8.34
N LEU A 40 -3.97 11.05 7.87
CA LEU A 40 -3.11 10.24 8.73
C LEU A 40 -2.25 11.11 9.67
N ALA A 41 -1.75 12.25 9.20
CA ALA A 41 -1.03 13.19 10.07
C ALA A 41 -1.92 13.70 11.22
N ALA A 42 -3.20 13.94 10.95
CA ALA A 42 -4.18 14.30 11.98
C ALA A 42 -4.51 13.12 12.91
N ASP A 43 -4.80 11.94 12.37
CA ASP A 43 -5.18 10.74 13.12
C ASP A 43 -4.07 10.27 14.08
N PHE A 44 -2.80 10.35 13.64
CA PHE A 44 -1.64 9.91 14.40
C PHE A 44 -0.91 11.05 15.14
N ALA A 45 -1.39 12.29 15.05
CA ALA A 45 -0.77 13.48 15.62
C ALA A 45 0.75 13.58 15.31
N ALA A 46 1.12 13.22 14.09
CA ALA A 46 2.51 13.13 13.63
C ALA A 46 2.81 14.19 12.55
N PRO A 47 4.08 14.62 12.40
CA PRO A 47 4.45 15.57 11.35
C PRO A 47 4.09 15.04 9.96
N ARG A 48 3.50 15.90 9.12
CA ARG A 48 3.10 15.55 7.75
C ARG A 48 4.27 15.01 6.94
N GLU A 49 5.48 15.54 7.10
CA GLU A 49 6.64 15.06 6.33
C GLU A 49 7.02 13.62 6.68
N VAL A 50 6.86 13.22 7.95
CA VAL A 50 7.14 11.85 8.41
C VAL A 50 6.13 10.89 7.79
N ILE A 51 4.84 11.20 7.92
CA ILE A 51 3.76 10.39 7.34
C ILE A 51 3.88 10.32 5.81
N ALA A 52 4.21 11.43 5.15
CA ALA A 52 4.40 11.47 3.71
C ALA A 52 5.55 10.55 3.27
N GLY A 53 6.67 10.56 3.99
CA GLY A 53 7.81 9.69 3.71
C GLY A 53 7.44 8.20 3.79
N ASP A 54 6.72 7.81 4.84
CA ASP A 54 6.27 6.44 5.04
C ASP A 54 5.26 6.00 3.97
N VAL A 55 4.25 6.84 3.70
CA VAL A 55 3.23 6.57 2.67
C VAL A 55 3.86 6.46 1.28
N LEU A 56 4.76 7.37 0.92
CA LEU A 56 5.44 7.34 -0.39
C LEU A 56 6.33 6.11 -0.53
N THR A 57 7.07 5.74 0.52
CA THR A 57 7.91 4.53 0.54
C THR A 57 7.05 3.28 0.33
N MET A 58 5.93 3.19 1.03
CA MET A 58 5.00 2.06 0.90
C MET A 58 4.41 1.98 -0.51
N VAL A 59 3.85 3.08 -1.03
CA VAL A 59 3.19 3.07 -2.34
C VAL A 59 4.19 2.83 -3.46
N THR A 60 5.39 3.38 -3.37
CA THR A 60 6.49 3.11 -4.32
C THR A 60 6.85 1.63 -4.30
N SER A 61 7.03 1.04 -3.12
CA SER A 61 7.31 -0.40 -3.01
C SER A 61 6.19 -1.25 -3.61
N LEU A 62 4.92 -0.88 -3.42
CA LEU A 62 3.80 -1.62 -4.01
C LEU A 62 3.73 -1.45 -5.54
N ALA A 63 4.06 -0.28 -6.08
CA ALA A 63 4.10 -0.01 -7.51
C ALA A 63 5.24 -0.76 -8.21
N GLU A 64 6.44 -0.79 -7.61
CA GLU A 64 7.58 -1.59 -8.09
C GLU A 64 7.23 -3.09 -8.15
N ARG A 65 6.37 -3.53 -7.24
CA ARG A 65 5.89 -4.92 -7.16
C ARG A 65 4.70 -5.19 -8.10
N GLN A 66 4.25 -4.20 -8.88
CA GLN A 66 3.05 -4.29 -9.74
C GLN A 66 1.77 -4.67 -8.97
N VAL A 67 1.73 -4.37 -7.67
CA VAL A 67 0.57 -4.63 -6.80
C VAL A 67 -0.38 -3.43 -6.79
N LEU A 68 0.13 -2.23 -7.01
CA LEU A 68 -0.62 -0.98 -7.05
C LEU A 68 -0.30 -0.22 -8.33
N ILE A 69 -1.33 0.20 -9.05
CA ILE A 69 -1.22 0.96 -10.30
C ILE A 69 -1.72 2.38 -10.04
N TRP A 70 -0.91 3.38 -10.34
CA TRP A 70 -1.34 4.77 -10.32
C TRP A 70 -1.87 5.18 -11.69
N LYS A 71 -2.95 5.94 -11.65
CA LYS A 71 -3.47 6.65 -12.81
C LYS A 71 -2.94 8.07 -12.74
N ALA A 72 -2.12 8.43 -13.73
CA ALA A 72 -1.69 9.81 -13.93
C ALA A 72 -2.87 10.69 -14.33
#